data_AF-A0AAW1DTN4-F1
#
_entry.id   AF-A0AAW1DTN4-F1
#
_cell.length_a   1.000
_cell.length_b   1.000
_cell.length_c   1.000
_cell.angle_alpha   90.00
_cell.angle_beta   90.00
_cell.angle_gamma   90.00
#
_symmetry.space_group_name_H-M   'P 1'
#
loop_
_entity.id
_entity.type
_entity.pdbx_description
1 polymer ?
#
loop_
_entity_poly.entity_id
_entity_poly.type
_entity_poly.pdbx_seq_one_letter_code
_entity_poly.pdbx_strand_id
1 'polypeptide(L)' 'MAVTAMSFRWLDLLEKEFDKAYVDLDILIGELDSDEPEMVFAARQKMSTLSSCFAQLTHKAQTIFQNNAKVEVNILK' A
#
# COMPACT_ATOMS: atom_id res chain seq x y z
N MET A 1 17.80 -17.00 -1.86
CA MET A 1 16.35 -17.23 -1.65
C MET A 1 15.79 -16.52 -0.42
N ALA A 2 16.47 -16.47 0.73
CA ALA A 2 15.91 -15.89 1.96
C ALA A 2 15.60 -14.38 1.85
N VAL A 3 16.45 -13.58 1.19
CA VAL A 3 16.28 -12.11 1.11
C VAL A 3 15.06 -11.74 0.29
N THR A 4 14.91 -12.30 -0.91
CA THR A 4 13.75 -12.01 -1.76
C THR A 4 12.43 -12.51 -1.15
N ALA A 5 12.42 -13.67 -0.48
CA ALA A 5 11.24 -14.15 0.25
C ALA A 5 10.82 -13.22 1.40
N MET A 6 11.79 -12.60 2.08
CA MET A 6 11.52 -11.58 3.09
C MET A 6 10.96 -10.30 2.48
N SER A 7 11.38 -9.90 1.28
CA SER A 7 10.84 -8.72 0.58
C SER A 7 9.35 -8.86 0.27
N PHE A 8 8.91 -10.04 -0.22
CA PHE A 8 7.48 -10.30 -0.46
C PHE A 8 6.68 -10.29 0.85
N ARG A 9 7.15 -10.99 1.89
CA ARG A 9 6.47 -10.99 3.19
C ARG A 9 6.35 -9.61 3.81
N TRP A 10 7.39 -8.79 3.67
CA TRP A 10 7.38 -7.41 4.15
C TRP A 10 6.35 -6.57 3.41
N LEU A 11 6.25 -6.72 2.08
CA LEU A 11 5.26 -6.01 1.28
C LEU A 11 3.82 -6.41 1.65
N ASP A 12 3.56 -7.71 1.83
CA ASP A 12 2.26 -8.22 2.27
C ASP A 12 1.85 -7.65 3.64
N LEU A 13 2.81 -7.47 4.56
CA LEU A 13 2.55 -6.86 5.85
C LEU A 13 2.22 -5.38 5.71
N LEU A 14 2.99 -4.65 4.89
CA LEU A 14 2.79 -3.22 4.66
C LEU A 14 1.44 -2.95 3.99
N GLU A 15 1.02 -3.77 3.03
CA GLU A 15 -0.30 -3.67 2.40
C GLU A 15 -1.42 -3.80 3.45
N LYS A 16 -1.33 -4.77 4.36
CA LYS A 16 -2.32 -4.95 5.44
C LYS A 16 -2.35 -3.78 6.42
N GLU A 17 -1.18 -3.25 6.78
CA GLU A 17 -1.09 -2.09 7.67
C GLU A 17 -1.68 -0.84 7.01
N PHE A 18 -1.41 -0.64 5.71
CA PHE A 18 -1.98 0.44 4.92
C PHE A 18 -3.50 0.32 4.83
N ASP A 19 -4.03 -0.84 4.46
CA ASP A 19 -5.48 -1.08 4.32
C ASP A 19 -6.21 -0.82 5.64
N LYS A 20 -5.65 -1.29 6.76
CA LYS A 20 -6.21 -1.02 8.08
C LYS A 20 -6.23 0.47 8.40
N ALA A 21 -5.09 1.15 8.25
CA ALA A 21 -5.00 2.59 8.53
C ALA A 21 -5.93 3.41 7.61
N TYR A 22 -6.12 2.96 6.37
CA TYR A 22 -7.04 3.59 5.42
C TYR A 22 -8.49 3.48 5.88
N VAL A 23 -8.93 2.30 6.30
CA VAL A 23 -10.29 2.08 6.81
C VAL A 23 -10.51 2.87 8.10
N ASP A 24 -9.56 2.81 9.04
CA ASP A 24 -9.65 3.55 10.30
C ASP A 24 -9.76 5.07 10.02
N LEU A 25 -9.03 5.59 9.03
CA LEU A 25 -9.10 7.00 8.64
C LEU A 25 -10.45 7.37 7.99
N ASP A 26 -11.05 6.52 7.16
CA ASP A 26 -12.36 6.80 6.54
C ASP A 26 -13.47 6.80 7.60
N ILE A 27 -13.37 5.94 8.61
CA ILE A 27 -14.27 5.94 9.77
C ILE A 27 -14.14 7.26 10.53
N LEU A 28 -12.92 7.67 10.88
CA LEU A 28 -12.69 8.95 11.57
C LEU A 28 -13.20 10.15 10.77
N ILE A 29 -13.08 10.12 9.44
CA ILE A 29 -13.64 11.17 8.57
C ILE A 29 -15.17 11.14 8.56
N GLY A 30 -15.79 9.96 8.61
CA GLY A 30 -17.24 9.82 8.70
C GLY A 30 -17.83 10.19 10.06
N GLU A 31 -17.03 10.07 11.14
CA GLU A 31 -17.41 10.48 12.50
C GLU A 31 -17.23 11.99 12.76
N LEU A 32 -16.50 12.70 11.89
CA LEU A 32 -16.49 14.16 11.94
C LEU A 32 -17.91 14.65 11.67
N ASP A 33 -18.55 15.21 12.71
CA ASP A 33 -19.83 15.90 12.61
C ASP A 33 -19.63 17.17 11.79
N SER A 34 -19.63 17.03 10.47
CA SER A 34 -19.24 18.08 9.55
C SER A 34 -20.49 18.82 9.06
N ASP A 35 -20.72 20.01 9.62
CA ASP A 35 -21.52 21.06 8.98
C ASP A 35 -20.94 21.48 7.60
N GLU A 36 -19.75 20.96 7.23
CA GLU A 36 -19.03 21.23 5.99
C GLU A 36 -18.81 19.94 5.15
N PRO A 37 -19.82 19.48 4.39
CA PRO A 37 -19.75 18.24 3.59
C PRO A 37 -18.67 18.28 2.50
N GLU A 38 -18.28 19.48 2.04
CA GLU A 38 -17.19 19.66 1.06
C GLU A 38 -15.83 19.22 1.63
N MET A 39 -15.61 19.42 2.93
CA MET A 39 -14.37 19.02 3.60
C MET A 39 -14.24 17.49 3.65
N VAL A 40 -15.31 16.78 4.02
CA VAL A 40 -15.37 15.31 4.03
C VAL A 40 -15.13 14.75 2.63
N PHE A 41 -15.76 15.33 1.61
CA PHE A 41 -15.52 14.94 0.22
C PHE A 41 -14.06 15.14 -0.19
N ALA A 42 -13.48 16.31 0.10
CA ALA A 42 -12.08 16.59 -0.22
C ALA A 42 -11.10 15.64 0.51
N ALA A 43 -11.41 15.26 1.76
CA ALA A 43 -10.63 14.28 2.52
C ALA A 43 -10.67 12.91 1.84
N ARG A 44 -11.85 12.38 1.51
CA ARG A 44 -12.02 11.11 0.78
C ARG A 44 -11.35 11.11 -0.60
N GLN A 45 -11.39 12.24 -1.31
CA GLN A 45 -10.68 12.37 -2.59
C GLN A 45 -9.16 12.26 -2.41
N LYS A 46 -8.59 12.87 -1.37
CA LYS A 46 -7.16 12.72 -1.04
C LYS A 46 -6.83 11.29 -0.63
N MET A 47 -7.71 10.62 0.11
CA MET A 47 -7.55 9.20 0.44
C MET A 47 -7.50 8.34 -0.83
N SER A 48 -8.43 8.53 -1.77
CA SER A 48 -8.40 7.83 -3.07
C SER A 48 -7.05 8.01 -3.79
N THR A 49 -6.50 9.22 -3.77
CA THR A 49 -5.17 9.50 -4.32
C THR A 49 -4.07 8.73 -3.58
N LEU A 50 -4.08 8.72 -2.25
CA LEU A 50 -3.10 7.96 -1.45
C LEU A 50 -3.14 6.46 -1.77
N SER A 51 -4.33 5.88 -1.86
CA SER A 51 -4.52 4.48 -2.23
C SER A 51 -3.97 4.19 -3.63
N SER A 52 -4.25 5.05 -4.62
CA SER A 52 -3.71 4.92 -5.98
C SER A 52 -2.19 5.01 -6.02
N CYS A 53 -1.60 5.97 -5.30
CA CYS A 53 -0.14 6.10 -5.21
C CYS A 53 0.50 4.87 -4.56
N PHE A 54 -0.09 4.35 -3.48
CA PHE A 54 0.39 3.15 -2.80
C PHE A 54 0.31 1.91 -3.71
N ALA A 55 -0.82 1.69 -4.38
CA ALA A 55 -0.98 0.58 -5.32
C ALA A 55 0.08 0.59 -6.44
N GLN A 56 0.37 1.77 -7.00
CA GLN A 56 1.42 1.94 -8.02
C GLN A 56 2.83 1.62 -7.47
N LEU A 57 3.13 2.07 -6.26
CA LEU A 57 4.40 1.80 -5.58
C LEU A 57 4.55 0.29 -5.31
N THR A 58 3.52 -0.34 -4.76
CA THR A 58 3.46 -1.77 -4.48
C THR A 58 3.71 -2.59 -5.75
N HIS A 59 3.03 -2.27 -6.85
CA HIS A 59 3.23 -2.98 -8.12
C HIS A 59 4.67 -2.86 -8.65
N LYS A 60 5.29 -1.67 -8.52
CA LYS A 60 6.71 -1.48 -8.86
C LYS A 60 7.63 -2.29 -7.95
N ALA A 61 7.37 -2.30 -6.63
CA ALA A 61 8.15 -3.08 -5.67
C ALA A 61 8.06 -4.58 -5.97
N GLN A 62 6.85 -5.12 -6.22
CA GLN A 62 6.65 -6.52 -6.63
C GLN A 62 7.45 -6.86 -7.88
N THR A 63 7.44 -5.99 -8.90
CA THR A 63 8.22 -6.19 -10.13
C THR A 63 9.72 -6.29 -9.83
N ILE A 64 10.25 -5.41 -8.97
CA ILE A 64 11.66 -5.44 -8.55
C ILE A 64 11.97 -6.74 -7.80
N PHE A 65 11.11 -7.15 -6.86
CA PHE A 65 11.32 -8.37 -6.08
C PHE A 65 11.28 -9.64 -6.95
N GLN A 66 10.37 -9.69 -7.93
CA GLN A 66 10.33 -10.77 -8.91
C GLN A 66 11.60 -10.84 -9.77
N ASN A 67 12.13 -9.69 -10.19
CA ASN A 67 13.39 -9.64 -10.94
C ASN A 67 14.58 -10.08 -10.08
N ASN A 68 14.62 -9.65 -8.82
CA ASN A 68 15.64 -10.07 -7.87
C ASN A 68 15.60 -11.60 -7.63
N ALA A 69 14.41 -12.19 -7.49
CA ALA A 69 14.25 -13.65 -7.39
C ALA A 69 14.86 -14.37 -8.60
N LYS A 70 14.58 -13.90 -9.82
CA LYS A 70 15.13 -14.48 -11.06
C LYS A 70 16.66 -14.40 -11.10
N VAL A 71 17.21 -13.25 -10.70
CA VAL A 71 18.67 -13.04 -10.64
C VAL A 71 19.30 -13.94 -9.59
N GLU A 72 18.71 -14.06 -8.39
CA GLU A 72 19.20 -14.97 -7.35
C GLU A 72 19.25 -16.41 -7.85
N VAL A 73 18.22 -16.89 -8.55
CA VAL A 73 18.21 -18.24 -9.14
C VAL A 73 19.30 -18.42 -10.18
N ASN A 74 19.55 -17.42 -11.03
CA ASN A 74 20.58 -17.49 -12.06
C ASN A 74 22.00 -17.47 -11.50
N ILE A 75 22.24 -16.76 -10.39
CA ILE A 75 23.56 -16.73 -9.71
C ILE A 75 23.83 -18.02 -8.95
N LEU A 76 22.78 -18.70 -8.46
CA LEU A 76 22.88 -19.96 -7.71
C LEU A 76 22.87 -21.21 -8.61
N LYS A 77 22.81 -21.05 -9.93
CA LYS A 77 22.98 -22.11 -10.93
C LYS A 77 24.45 -22.27 -11.30
#